data_AF-A0A132MT39-F1
#
_entry.id   AF-A0A132MT39-F1
#
_cell.length_a   1.000
_cell.length_b   1.000
_cell.length_c   1.000
_cell.angle_alpha   90.00
_cell.angle_beta   90.00
_cell.angle_gamma   90.00
#
_symmetry.space_group_name_H-M   'P 1'
#
loop_
_entity.id
_entity.type
_entity.pdbx_description
1 polymer ?
#
loop_
_entity_poly.entity_id
_entity_poly.type
_entity_poly.pdbx_seq_one_letter_code
_entity_poly.pdbx_strand_id
1 'polypeptide(L)'
;MTAIHQPQQSKELTPQEQAWVKDFMDETTLFLGPDREIMRSHSIATRSELEEECIAKGIDPLEIDRIRKRLAGALDEGYEMCEAMGAAPGAKWGDLTTAIYTAAGDVAYLSCHGVIAFSAILHHPIRYIMK
;
A
#
# COMPACT_ATOMS: atom_id res chain seq x y z
N MET A 1 -29.73 21.38 -29.91
CA MET A 1 -30.76 20.45 -29.41
C MET A 1 -30.03 19.35 -28.66
N THR A 2 -30.10 19.36 -27.33
CA THR A 2 -29.43 18.38 -26.46
C THR A 2 -30.30 17.13 -26.37
N ALA A 3 -29.76 15.97 -26.73
CA ALA A 3 -30.46 14.70 -26.61
C ALA A 3 -30.67 14.38 -25.12
N ILE A 4 -31.93 14.31 -24.71
CA ILE A 4 -32.34 13.85 -23.37
C ILE A 4 -32.16 12.34 -23.36
N HIS A 5 -31.19 11.84 -22.59
CA HIS A 5 -31.01 10.41 -22.37
C HIS A 5 -32.22 9.90 -21.58
N GLN A 6 -33.10 9.12 -22.22
CA GLN A 6 -34.18 8.43 -21.51
C GLN A 6 -33.56 7.42 -20.52
N PRO A 7 -34.07 7.32 -19.28
CA PRO A 7 -33.63 6.30 -18.35
C PRO A 7 -34.01 4.93 -18.92
N GLN A 8 -33.00 4.15 -19.30
CA GLN A 8 -33.18 2.78 -19.77
C GLN A 8 -33.78 1.98 -18.60
N GLN A 9 -34.99 1.46 -18.78
CA GLN A 9 -35.60 0.55 -17.80
C GLN A 9 -34.63 -0.62 -17.56
N SER A 10 -34.19 -0.77 -16.32
CA SER A 10 -33.36 -1.89 -15.87
C SER A 10 -34.12 -3.19 -16.09
N LYS A 11 -33.83 -3.89 -17.19
CA LYS A 11 -34.36 -5.21 -17.47
C LYS A 11 -33.82 -6.15 -16.39
N GLU A 12 -34.69 -6.70 -15.54
CA GLU A 12 -34.27 -7.68 -14.55
C GLU A 12 -33.74 -8.93 -15.26
N LEU A 13 -32.50 -9.30 -14.95
CA LEU A 13 -31.83 -10.46 -15.54
C LEU A 13 -32.50 -11.74 -15.06
N THR A 14 -32.68 -12.69 -15.95
CA THR A 14 -33.11 -14.05 -15.58
C THR A 14 -32.07 -14.72 -14.69
N PRO A 15 -32.44 -15.74 -13.89
CA PRO A 15 -31.49 -16.45 -13.02
C PRO A 15 -30.29 -17.05 -13.78
N GLN A 16 -30.51 -17.48 -15.02
CA GLN A 16 -29.45 -18.02 -15.89
C GLN A 16 -28.48 -16.92 -16.35
N GLU A 17 -28.99 -15.77 -16.75
CA GLU A 17 -28.15 -14.62 -17.14
C GLU A 17 -27.36 -14.09 -15.93
N GLN A 18 -27.94 -14.10 -14.73
CA GLN A 18 -27.23 -13.75 -13.50
C GLN A 18 -26.07 -14.71 -13.20
N ALA A 19 -26.26 -16.01 -13.43
CA ALA A 19 -25.21 -17.01 -13.26
C ALA A 19 -24.05 -16.77 -14.24
N TRP A 20 -24.34 -16.53 -15.52
CA TRP A 20 -23.31 -16.22 -16.52
C TRP A 20 -22.56 -14.93 -16.24
N VAL A 21 -23.26 -13.88 -15.79
CA VAL A 21 -22.60 -12.64 -15.37
C VAL A 21 -21.66 -12.91 -14.21
N LYS A 22 -22.09 -13.70 -13.23
CA LYS A 22 -21.24 -14.05 -12.08
C LYS A 22 -20.00 -14.81 -12.51
N ASP A 23 -20.16 -15.88 -13.30
CA ASP A 23 -19.05 -16.70 -13.79
C ASP A 23 -18.08 -15.85 -14.60
N PHE A 24 -18.60 -14.96 -15.47
CA PHE A 24 -17.78 -14.03 -16.25
C PHE A 24 -17.00 -13.06 -15.35
N MET A 25 -17.65 -12.47 -14.34
CA MET A 25 -16.99 -11.55 -13.42
C MET A 25 -15.91 -12.26 -12.59
N ASP A 26 -16.17 -13.49 -12.14
CA ASP A 26 -15.21 -14.29 -11.39
C ASP A 26 -13.98 -14.67 -12.26
N GLU A 27 -14.21 -15.09 -13.51
CA GLU A 27 -13.12 -15.45 -14.45
C GLU A 27 -12.33 -14.26 -14.98
N THR A 28 -12.94 -13.07 -15.07
CA THR A 28 -12.31 -11.86 -15.64
C THR A 28 -11.94 -10.81 -14.58
N THR A 29 -11.84 -11.20 -13.31
CA THR A 29 -11.43 -10.28 -12.24
C THR A 29 -9.97 -9.85 -12.43
N LEU A 30 -9.78 -8.72 -13.14
CA LEU A 30 -8.49 -8.04 -13.32
C LEU A 30 -8.11 -7.16 -12.12
N PHE A 31 -9.10 -6.74 -11.32
CA PHE A 31 -8.91 -5.82 -10.20
C PHE A 31 -9.63 -6.32 -8.95
N LEU A 32 -8.86 -6.52 -7.89
CA LEU A 32 -9.39 -6.82 -6.58
C LEU A 32 -9.87 -5.53 -5.91
N GLY A 33 -11.09 -5.56 -5.39
CA GLY A 33 -11.63 -4.45 -4.62
C GLY A 33 -10.91 -4.28 -3.27
N PRO A 34 -10.99 -3.10 -2.65
CA PRO A 34 -10.34 -2.86 -1.36
C PRO A 34 -11.02 -3.65 -0.23
N ASP A 35 -10.22 -4.29 0.62
CA ASP A 35 -10.72 -4.95 1.84
C ASP A 35 -11.19 -3.89 2.85
N ARG A 36 -12.46 -3.97 3.24
CA ARG A 36 -13.12 -2.98 4.11
C ARG A 36 -12.53 -2.93 5.52
N GLU A 37 -12.06 -4.06 6.05
CA GLU A 37 -11.48 -4.11 7.40
C GLU A 37 -10.10 -3.45 7.39
N ILE A 38 -9.30 -3.77 6.36
CA ILE A 38 -7.97 -3.17 6.18
C ILE A 38 -8.07 -1.67 5.92
N MET A 39 -9.01 -1.22 5.08
CA MET A 39 -9.20 0.22 4.80
C MET A 39 -9.69 1.03 6.00
N ARG A 40 -10.35 0.38 6.97
CA ARG A 40 -10.84 1.05 8.19
C ARG A 40 -9.82 1.03 9.33
N SER A 41 -8.83 0.14 9.27
CA SER A 41 -7.79 -0.02 10.29
C SER A 41 -6.59 0.88 10.00
N HIS A 42 -6.46 1.96 10.77
CA HIS A 42 -5.31 2.90 10.72
C HIS A 42 -4.35 2.73 11.90
N SER A 43 -4.56 1.70 12.73
CA SER A 43 -3.71 1.41 13.87
C SER A 43 -2.46 0.64 13.45
N ILE A 44 -1.37 0.87 14.20
CA ILE A 44 -0.16 0.04 14.14
C ILE A 44 -0.50 -1.33 14.72
N ALA A 45 0.05 -2.40 14.14
CA ALA A 45 -0.16 -3.75 14.63
C ALA A 45 0.43 -3.93 16.04
N THR A 46 -0.12 -4.89 16.78
CA THR A 46 0.49 -5.33 18.04
C THR A 46 1.82 -6.01 17.75
N ARG A 47 2.80 -5.78 18.61
CA ARG A 47 4.10 -6.46 18.54
C ARG A 47 3.90 -7.97 18.70
N SER A 48 4.69 -8.72 17.93
CA SER A 48 4.85 -10.15 18.09
C SER A 48 5.61 -10.49 19.38
N GLU A 49 5.52 -11.74 19.82
CA GLU A 49 6.26 -12.24 20.98
C GLU A 49 7.77 -12.06 20.82
N LEU A 50 8.30 -12.27 19.60
CA LEU A 50 9.71 -12.08 19.30
C LEU A 50 10.14 -10.61 19.41
N GLU A 51 9.32 -9.69 18.90
CA GLU A 51 9.60 -8.25 19.01
C GLU A 51 9.62 -7.81 20.47
N GLU A 52 8.67 -8.29 21.28
CA GLU A 52 8.60 -7.98 22.70
C GLU A 52 9.80 -8.58 23.45
N GLU A 53 10.19 -9.83 23.17
CA GLU A 53 11.38 -10.46 23.74
C GLU A 53 12.66 -9.68 23.39
N CYS A 54 12.81 -9.26 22.13
CA CYS A 54 13.96 -8.47 21.67
C CYS A 54 14.04 -7.11 22.37
N ILE A 55 12.91 -6.40 22.49
CA ILE A 55 12.85 -5.10 23.17
C ILE A 55 13.12 -5.25 24.68
N ALA A 56 12.61 -6.31 25.31
CA ALA A 56 12.78 -6.58 26.74
C ALA A 56 14.24 -6.84 27.14
N LYS A 57 15.10 -7.30 26.22
CA LYS A 57 16.54 -7.49 26.45
C LYS A 57 17.30 -6.17 26.67
N GLY A 58 16.66 -5.03 26.44
CA GLY A 58 17.27 -3.72 26.52
C GLY A 58 17.85 -3.29 25.18
N ILE A 59 17.90 -1.98 24.98
CA ILE A 59 18.27 -1.36 23.71
C ILE A 59 19.47 -0.43 23.96
N ASP A 60 20.56 -0.62 23.21
CA ASP A 60 21.68 0.33 23.21
C ASP A 60 21.34 1.55 22.33
N PRO A 61 21.24 2.77 22.91
CA PRO A 61 20.95 3.98 22.15
C PRO A 61 21.95 4.24 21.00
N LEU A 62 23.22 3.88 21.18
CA LEU A 62 24.25 4.09 20.16
C LEU A 62 24.06 3.13 18.97
N GLU A 63 23.71 1.89 19.25
CA GLU A 63 23.41 0.90 18.22
C GLU A 63 22.17 1.30 17.41
N ILE A 64 21.10 1.76 18.07
CA ILE A 64 19.90 2.27 17.41
C ILE A 64 20.20 3.48 16.52
N ASP A 65 21.04 4.41 16.98
CA ASP A 65 21.43 5.56 16.18
C ASP A 65 22.19 5.14 14.91
N ARG A 66 23.11 4.17 15.03
CA ARG A 66 23.81 3.59 13.87
C ARG A 66 22.85 2.92 12.89
N ILE A 67 21.90 2.13 13.39
CA ILE A 67 20.88 1.48 12.56
C ILE A 67 20.04 2.54 11.85
N ARG A 68 19.53 3.56 12.55
CA ARG A 68 18.71 4.62 11.96
C ARG A 68 19.46 5.37 10.86
N LYS A 69 20.72 5.72 11.07
CA LYS A 69 21.56 6.38 10.05
C LYS A 69 21.76 5.49 8.82
N ARG A 70 21.94 4.18 9.01
CA ARG A 70 22.04 3.24 7.90
C ARG A 70 20.73 3.13 7.11
N LEU A 71 19.59 3.07 7.80
CA LEU A 71 18.27 3.03 7.16
C LEU A 71 18.00 4.32 6.38
N ALA A 72 18.34 5.48 6.95
CA ALA A 72 18.23 6.77 6.26
C ALA A 72 19.04 6.79 4.96
N GLY A 73 20.34 6.45 5.02
CA GLY A 73 21.19 6.44 3.83
C GLY A 73 20.71 5.45 2.75
N ALA A 74 20.21 4.28 3.14
CA ALA A 74 19.66 3.30 2.20
C ALA A 74 18.37 3.79 1.52
N LEU A 75 17.53 4.53 2.24
CA LEU A 75 16.31 5.13 1.69
C LEU A 75 16.61 6.28 0.74
N ASP A 76 17.59 7.12 1.08
CA ASP A 76 18.03 8.22 0.23
C ASP A 76 18.65 7.69 -1.06
N GLU A 77 19.55 6.70 -0.99
CA GLU A 77 20.11 6.03 -2.17
C GLU A 77 19.01 5.37 -3.01
N GLY A 78 18.07 4.66 -2.36
CA GLY A 78 16.93 4.04 -3.04
C GLY A 78 16.06 5.07 -3.76
N TYR A 79 15.81 6.22 -3.15
CA TYR A 79 15.07 7.32 -3.76
C TYR A 79 15.79 7.84 -5.00
N GLU A 80 17.08 8.18 -4.88
CA GLU A 80 17.88 8.72 -5.99
C GLU A 80 17.93 7.75 -7.17
N MET A 81 18.11 6.46 -6.89
CA MET A 81 18.08 5.41 -7.91
C MET A 81 16.72 5.32 -8.61
N CYS A 82 15.62 5.30 -7.84
CA CYS A 82 14.27 5.23 -8.39
C CYS A 82 13.92 6.47 -9.23
N GLU A 83 14.30 7.65 -8.77
CA GLU A 83 14.10 8.91 -9.49
C GLU A 83 14.88 8.93 -10.82
N ALA A 84 16.14 8.47 -10.81
CA ALA A 84 16.98 8.41 -12.00
C ALA A 84 16.47 7.41 -13.06
N MET A 85 15.93 6.26 -12.63
CA MET A 85 15.40 5.23 -13.51
C MET A 85 13.96 5.51 -13.99
N GLY A 86 13.23 6.38 -13.29
CA GLY A 86 11.84 6.69 -13.56
C GLY A 86 11.64 7.22 -14.98
N ALA A 87 10.84 6.52 -15.79
CA ALA A 87 10.46 7.00 -17.13
C ALA A 87 9.33 8.05 -17.05
N ALA A 88 8.47 7.95 -16.03
CA ALA A 88 7.36 8.87 -15.82
C ALA A 88 7.86 10.25 -15.38
N PRO A 89 7.39 11.35 -16.01
CA PRO A 89 7.79 12.69 -15.60
C PRO A 89 7.50 13.01 -14.13
N GLY A 90 6.38 12.50 -13.59
CA GLY A 90 6.03 12.65 -12.17
C GLY A 90 7.09 12.06 -11.23
N ALA A 91 7.61 10.87 -11.54
CA ALA A 91 8.70 10.29 -10.76
C ALA A 91 9.97 11.17 -10.81
N LYS A 92 10.30 11.79 -11.94
CA LYS A 92 11.44 12.73 -12.01
C LYS A 92 11.23 14.05 -11.28
N TRP A 93 10.00 14.37 -10.88
CA TRP A 93 9.63 15.58 -10.14
C TRP A 93 9.15 15.27 -8.72
N GLY A 94 9.58 14.14 -8.16
CA GLY A 94 9.37 13.80 -6.76
C GLY A 94 8.03 13.17 -6.43
N ASP A 95 7.23 12.76 -7.42
CA ASP A 95 6.04 11.92 -7.22
C ASP A 95 6.42 10.45 -7.00
N LEU A 96 7.37 10.22 -6.08
CA LEU A 96 7.77 8.91 -5.57
C LEU A 96 8.19 9.06 -4.11
N THR A 97 8.39 7.93 -3.43
CA THR A 97 8.97 7.88 -2.09
C THR A 97 9.48 6.45 -1.85
N THR A 98 10.41 6.28 -0.93
CA THR A 98 10.86 4.96 -0.49
C THR A 98 10.57 4.81 1.00
N ALA A 99 10.20 3.60 1.41
CA ALA A 99 9.90 3.30 2.81
C ALA A 99 10.20 1.84 3.14
N ILE A 100 10.46 1.60 4.42
CA ILE A 100 10.69 0.28 5.02
C ILE A 100 9.50 -0.02 5.91
N TYR A 101 8.97 -1.23 5.77
CA TYR A 101 7.80 -1.71 6.51
C TYR A 101 8.21 -2.83 7.47
N THR A 102 7.48 -2.94 8.57
CA THR A 102 7.56 -4.09 9.47
C THR A 102 6.97 -5.33 8.80
N ALA A 103 7.22 -6.50 9.38
CA ALA A 103 6.61 -7.75 8.91
C ALA A 103 5.07 -7.74 9.01
N ALA A 104 4.49 -6.87 9.84
CA ALA A 104 3.04 -6.67 9.96
C ALA A 104 2.47 -5.66 8.95
N GLY A 105 3.33 -5.06 8.11
CA GLY A 105 2.94 -4.08 7.10
C GLY A 105 2.85 -2.64 7.61
N ASP A 106 3.37 -2.34 8.80
CA ASP A 106 3.42 -0.98 9.34
C ASP A 106 4.63 -0.22 8.81
N VAL A 107 4.50 1.08 8.56
CA VAL A 107 5.64 1.92 8.15
C VAL A 107 6.63 2.06 9.31
N ALA A 108 7.84 1.56 9.13
CA ALA A 108 8.91 1.63 10.13
C ALA A 108 9.82 2.85 9.94
N TYR A 109 10.17 3.16 8.69
CA TYR A 109 11.02 4.30 8.34
C TYR A 109 10.78 4.72 6.89
N LEU A 110 10.93 6.01 6.56
CA LEU A 110 10.59 6.57 5.24
C LEU A 110 11.59 7.64 4.79
N SER A 111 11.78 7.79 3.47
CA SER A 111 12.64 8.82 2.90
C SER A 111 12.07 10.21 3.13
N CYS A 112 12.94 11.20 3.39
CA CYS A 112 12.51 12.59 3.51
C CYS A 112 12.23 13.27 2.15
N HIS A 113 12.42 12.54 1.05
CA HIS A 113 12.23 13.01 -0.32
C HIS A 113 10.87 12.60 -0.90
N GLY A 114 10.37 13.45 -1.81
CA GLY A 114 9.16 13.23 -2.57
C GLY A 114 7.86 13.28 -1.76
N VAL A 115 6.86 12.48 -2.16
CA VAL A 115 5.51 12.50 -1.58
C VAL A 115 5.36 11.42 -0.49
N ILE A 116 5.68 11.79 0.75
CA ILE A 116 5.67 10.88 1.91
C ILE A 116 4.32 10.24 2.23
N ALA A 117 3.21 10.84 1.77
CA ALA A 117 1.87 10.31 2.01
C ALA A 117 1.68 8.92 1.39
N PHE A 118 2.38 8.61 0.29
CA PHE A 118 2.32 7.30 -0.34
C PHE A 118 2.84 6.19 0.58
N SER A 119 3.91 6.47 1.33
CA SER A 119 4.45 5.52 2.32
C SER A 119 3.42 5.22 3.42
N ALA A 120 2.67 6.23 3.87
CA ALA A 120 1.64 6.04 4.88
C ALA A 120 0.46 5.18 4.39
N ILE A 121 0.02 5.32 3.14
CA ILE A 121 -1.16 4.59 2.61
C ILE A 121 -0.83 3.18 2.12
N LEU A 122 0.44 2.87 1.85
CA LEU A 122 0.88 1.57 1.33
C LEU A 122 0.70 0.42 2.33
N HIS A 123 0.45 0.69 3.61
CA HIS A 123 0.08 -0.36 4.56
C HIS A 123 -1.20 -1.11 4.16
N HIS A 124 -2.16 -0.46 3.48
CA HIS A 124 -3.39 -1.12 3.02
C HIS A 124 -3.12 -2.23 1.98
N PRO A 125 -2.46 -1.97 0.84
CA PRO A 125 -2.15 -3.03 -0.12
C PRO A 125 -1.18 -4.07 0.43
N ILE A 126 -0.21 -3.70 1.28
CA ILE A 126 0.71 -4.66 1.90
C ILE A 126 -0.07 -5.67 2.76
N ARG A 127 -0.93 -5.18 3.66
CA ARG A 127 -1.78 -6.05 4.50
C ARG A 127 -2.77 -6.85 3.67
N TYR A 128 -3.24 -6.32 2.54
CA TYR A 128 -4.13 -7.04 1.62
C TYR A 128 -3.43 -8.24 0.99
N ILE A 129 -2.16 -8.09 0.58
CA ILE A 129 -1.35 -9.17 -0.01
C ILE A 129 -1.02 -10.25 1.03
N MET A 130 -0.83 -9.86 2.29
CA MET A 130 -0.48 -10.79 3.37
C MET A 130 -1.63 -11.69 3.85
N LYS A 131 -2.88 -11.34 3.52
CA LYS A 131 -4.09 -12.06 3.92
C LYS A 131 -4.32 -13.28 3.03
#